data_AF-A0A7J3UAX0-F1
#
_entry.id   AF-A0A7J3UAX0-F1
#
_cell.length_a   1.000
_cell.length_b   1.000
_cell.length_c   1.000
_cell.angle_alpha   90.00
_cell.angle_beta   90.00
_cell.angle_gamma   90.00
#
_symmetry.space_group_name_H-M   'P 1'
#
loop_
_entity.id
_entity.type
_entity.pdbx_description
1 polymer ?
#
loop_
_entity_poly.entity_id
_entity_poly.type
_entity_poly.pdbx_seq_one_letter_code
_entity_poly.pdbx_strand_id
1 'polypeptide(L)'
;SGIVADGDLFTFSHLDENVVKSEMGIGEDEDVWSWEGIRDVMRLYYETSKIQLPPIPVKEVMVKDVITVFRKTTLSAVAQKMLDNKINQMPVMDEGNEIMGIVCDIDLMKTLI
;
A
#
# COMPACT_ATOMS: atom_id res chain seq x y z
N SER A 1 -7.27 13.52 16.89
CA SER A 1 -7.49 12.12 16.48
C SER A 1 -7.76 12.10 15.00
N GLY A 2 -7.44 11.00 14.33
CA GLY A 2 -7.62 10.82 12.89
C GLY A 2 -7.21 9.41 12.46
N ILE A 3 -7.45 9.07 11.21
CA ILE A 3 -7.03 7.81 10.58
C ILE A 3 -6.10 8.10 9.40
N VAL A 4 -5.15 7.20 9.15
CA VAL A 4 -4.28 7.23 7.97
C VAL A 4 -4.33 5.87 7.30
N ALA A 5 -4.57 5.86 6.00
CA ALA A 5 -4.43 4.70 5.14
C ALA A 5 -3.16 4.81 4.27
N ASP A 6 -2.75 3.69 3.69
CA ASP A 6 -1.68 3.63 2.69
C ASP A 6 -1.95 4.56 1.49
N GLY A 7 -3.20 4.61 1.02
CA GLY A 7 -3.65 5.54 -0.03
C GLY A 7 -3.36 7.02 0.29
N ASP A 8 -3.48 7.40 1.56
CA ASP A 8 -3.17 8.78 1.99
C ASP A 8 -1.66 9.05 1.86
N LEU A 9 -0.81 8.06 2.16
CA LEU A 9 0.65 8.19 2.08
C LEU A 9 1.15 8.34 0.64
N PHE A 10 0.51 7.66 -0.32
CA PHE A 10 0.86 7.76 -1.73
C PHE A 10 0.61 9.16 -2.31
N THR A 11 -0.36 9.90 -1.77
CA THR A 11 -0.64 11.26 -2.24
C THR A 11 0.49 12.23 -1.90
N PHE A 12 1.27 11.94 -0.85
CA PHE A 12 2.37 12.79 -0.38
C PHE A 12 3.77 12.26 -0.72
N SER A 13 3.88 11.02 -1.19
CA SER A 13 5.17 10.43 -1.52
C SER A 13 5.69 10.92 -2.87
N HIS A 14 6.99 11.19 -2.93
CA HIS A 14 7.67 11.45 -4.20
C HIS A 14 8.25 10.12 -4.70
N LEU A 15 7.99 9.78 -5.96
CA LEU A 15 8.55 8.61 -6.62
C LEU A 15 9.90 8.99 -7.22
N ASP A 16 10.97 8.50 -6.63
CA ASP A 16 12.30 8.56 -7.25
C ASP A 16 12.53 7.25 -8.01
N GLU A 17 12.40 7.33 -9.33
CA GLU A 17 12.77 6.26 -10.26
C GLU A 17 14.28 6.27 -10.46
N ASN A 18 14.96 5.19 -10.05
CA ASN A 18 16.36 4.99 -10.37
C ASN A 18 16.51 3.73 -11.22
N VAL A 19 16.98 3.91 -12.45
CA VAL A 19 17.36 2.79 -13.33
C VAL A 19 18.75 2.33 -12.93
N VAL A 20 18.82 1.21 -12.21
CA VAL A 20 20.11 0.59 -11.85
C VAL A 20 20.54 -0.30 -13.00
N LYS A 21 21.62 0.10 -13.68
CA LYS A 21 22.30 -0.73 -14.69
C LYS A 21 23.33 -1.60 -13.98
N SER A 22 23.21 -2.92 -14.09
CA SER A 22 24.25 -3.84 -13.62
C SER A 22 25.43 -3.82 -14.60
N GLU A 23 26.61 -3.40 -14.14
CA GLU A 23 27.88 -3.65 -14.85
C GLU A 23 28.48 -4.95 -14.28
N MET A 24 28.29 -6.06 -14.99
CA MET A 24 29.10 -7.26 -14.77
C MET A 24 30.29 -7.20 -15.73
N GLY A 25 31.50 -7.38 -15.20
CA GLY A 25 32.74 -7.32 -15.96
C GLY A 25 32.82 -8.42 -17.01
N ILE A 26 33.29 -8.04 -18.21
CA ILE A 26 33.63 -8.96 -19.29
C ILE A 26 34.91 -9.69 -18.88
N GLY A 27 34.85 -11.01 -18.70
CA GLY A 27 36.05 -11.86 -18.74
C GLY A 27 36.52 -11.95 -20.19
N GLU A 28 37.79 -11.64 -20.46
CA GLU A 28 38.31 -11.47 -21.82
C GLU A 28 38.45 -12.78 -22.63
N ASP A 29 38.13 -13.95 -22.06
CA ASP A 29 38.49 -15.26 -22.61
C ASP A 29 37.32 -16.29 -22.71
N GLU A 30 36.11 -15.90 -23.14
CA GLU A 30 35.05 -16.89 -23.45
C GLU A 30 34.47 -16.80 -24.87
N ASP A 31 34.28 -17.97 -25.48
CA ASP A 31 33.67 -18.15 -26.80
C ASP A 31 32.24 -17.60 -26.83
N VAL A 32 32.05 -16.54 -27.62
CA VAL A 32 30.81 -15.73 -27.78
C VAL A 32 29.57 -16.57 -28.13
N TRP A 33 29.74 -17.78 -28.66
CA TRP A 33 28.66 -18.67 -29.10
C TRP A 33 28.31 -19.80 -28.13
N SER A 34 28.95 -19.86 -26.96
CA SER A 34 28.53 -20.76 -25.88
C SER A 34 27.22 -20.27 -25.25
N TRP A 35 26.36 -21.19 -24.79
CA TRP A 35 25.15 -20.83 -24.04
C TRP A 35 25.46 -20.03 -22.76
N GLU A 36 26.66 -20.20 -22.20
CA GLU A 36 27.19 -19.41 -21.08
C GLU A 36 27.57 -17.99 -21.53
N GLY A 37 28.19 -17.82 -22.71
CA GLY A 37 28.47 -16.52 -23.30
C GLY A 37 27.21 -15.69 -23.57
N ILE A 38 26.11 -16.31 -24.05
CA ILE A 38 24.81 -15.63 -24.25
C ILE A 38 24.17 -15.22 -22.91
N ARG A 39 24.34 -16.03 -21.86
CA ARG A 39 23.87 -15.70 -20.51
C ARG A 39 24.54 -14.45 -19.96
N ASP A 40 25.84 -14.28 -20.23
CA ASP A 40 26.60 -13.12 -19.77
C ASP A 40 26.30 -11.83 -20.54
N VAL A 41 25.68 -11.90 -21.73
CA VAL A 41 25.22 -10.69 -22.47
C VAL A 41 23.81 -10.25 -22.08
N MET A 42 23.04 -11.04 -21.32
CA MET A 42 21.71 -10.63 -20.86
C MET A 42 21.81 -9.56 -19.78
N ARG A 43 21.91 -8.31 -20.23
CA ARG A 43 21.79 -7.12 -19.39
C ARG A 43 20.37 -7.08 -18.80
N LEU A 44 20.25 -7.49 -17.54
CA LEU A 44 19.04 -7.30 -16.76
C LEU A 44 18.88 -5.80 -16.45
N TYR A 45 18.02 -5.14 -17.20
CA TYR A 45 17.51 -3.82 -16.84
C TYR A 45 16.33 -4.05 -15.90
N TYR A 46 16.49 -3.69 -14.62
CA TYR A 46 15.37 -3.59 -13.70
C TYR A 46 15.31 -2.17 -13.17
N GLU A 47 14.10 -1.66 -13.08
CA GLU A 47 13.82 -0.37 -12.49
C GLU A 47 13.44 -0.60 -11.02
N THR A 48 14.08 0.12 -10.11
CA THR A 48 13.68 0.14 -8.71
C THR A 48 13.09 1.51 -8.40
N SER A 49 11.78 1.55 -8.21
CA SER A 49 11.09 2.74 -7.72
C SER A 49 11.20 2.74 -6.20
N LYS A 50 11.90 3.74 -5.64
CA LYS A 50 11.93 3.95 -4.18
C LYS A 50 10.90 5.00 -3.81
N ILE A 51 9.92 4.61 -3.00
CA ILE A 51 8.94 5.53 -2.42
C ILE A 51 9.62 6.24 -1.25
N GLN A 52 9.76 7.57 -1.33
CA GLN A 52 10.23 8.38 -0.21
C GLN A 52 9.06 9.10 0.44
N LEU A 53 8.90 8.87 1.75
CA LEU A 53 7.91 9.57 2.55
C LEU A 53 8.51 10.88 3.08
N PRO A 54 7.80 12.02 2.96
CA PRO A 54 8.27 13.27 3.52
C PRO A 54 8.33 13.22 5.06
N PRO A 55 9.30 13.90 5.71
CA PRO A 55 9.44 13.91 7.17
C PRO A 55 8.43 14.87 7.84
N ILE A 56 7.14 14.70 7.54
CA ILE A 56 6.04 15.51 8.08
C ILE A 56 5.27 14.77 9.17
N PRO A 57 4.70 15.47 10.17
CA PRO A 57 3.88 14.86 11.21
C PRO A 57 2.64 14.14 10.65
N VAL A 58 2.32 12.95 11.19
CA VAL A 58 1.12 12.15 10.82
C VAL A 58 -0.18 12.97 10.89
N LYS A 59 -0.28 13.90 11.85
CA LYS A 59 -1.43 14.80 12.02
C LYS A 59 -1.73 15.71 10.81
N GLU A 60 -0.77 15.88 9.91
CA GLU A 60 -0.89 16.71 8.71
C GLU A 60 -1.42 15.92 7.52
N VAL A 61 -1.19 14.61 7.48
CA VAL A 61 -1.67 13.72 6.41
C VAL A 61 -2.95 12.96 6.78
N MET A 62 -3.28 12.88 8.08
CA MET A 62 -4.43 12.10 8.54
C MET A 62 -5.78 12.71 8.18
N VAL A 63 -6.75 11.84 7.91
CA VAL A 63 -8.16 12.17 7.82
C VAL A 63 -8.68 12.46 9.23
N LYS A 64 -9.21 13.67 9.43
CA LYS A 64 -9.70 14.14 10.73
C LYS A 64 -11.17 13.84 10.96
N ASP A 65 -11.98 13.91 9.90
CA ASP A 65 -13.40 13.58 9.96
C ASP A 65 -13.57 12.08 9.73
N VAL A 66 -13.40 11.32 10.81
CA VAL A 66 -13.38 9.86 10.76
C VAL A 66 -14.78 9.32 10.92
N ILE A 67 -15.26 8.63 9.89
CA ILE A 67 -16.53 7.94 9.92
C ILE A 67 -16.36 6.64 10.69
N THR A 68 -17.10 6.50 11.78
CA THR A 68 -17.04 5.34 12.67
C THR A 68 -18.36 4.57 12.71
N VAL A 69 -18.30 3.33 13.21
CA VAL A 69 -19.47 2.48 13.50
C VAL A 69 -19.37 1.92 14.91
N PHE A 70 -20.48 1.48 15.49
CA PHE A 70 -20.46 0.86 16.81
C PHE A 70 -20.41 -0.67 16.70
N ARG A 71 -19.90 -1.34 17.75
CA ARG A 71 -19.85 -2.81 17.81
C ARG A 71 -21.19 -3.49 17.51
N LYS A 72 -22.31 -2.86 17.88
CA LYS A 72 -23.67 -3.40 17.68
C LYS A 72 -24.27 -3.07 16.31
N THR A 73 -23.57 -2.33 15.46
CA THR A 73 -24.02 -1.99 14.10
C THR A 73 -24.04 -3.24 13.22
N THR A 74 -25.11 -3.46 12.46
CA THR A 74 -25.24 -4.62 11.57
C THR A 74 -24.28 -4.52 10.38
N LEU A 75 -23.81 -5.66 9.87
CA LEU A 75 -22.91 -5.71 8.71
C LEU A 75 -23.51 -5.02 7.47
N SER A 76 -24.82 -5.16 7.25
CA SER A 76 -25.49 -4.48 6.13
C SER A 76 -25.45 -2.95 6.28
N ALA A 77 -25.63 -2.43 7.49
CA ALA A 77 -25.51 -0.99 7.74
C ALA A 77 -24.07 -0.51 7.61
N VAL A 78 -23.08 -1.30 8.04
CA VAL A 78 -21.65 -1.03 7.81
C VAL A 78 -21.36 -0.94 6.31
N ALA A 79 -21.80 -1.93 5.53
CA ALA A 79 -21.62 -1.97 4.08
C ALA A 79 -22.26 -0.76 3.39
N GLN A 80 -23.50 -0.43 3.75
CA GLN A 80 -24.18 0.74 3.21
C GLN A 80 -23.41 2.03 3.52
N LYS A 81 -22.93 2.19 4.75
CA LYS A 81 -22.16 3.37 5.17
C LYS A 81 -20.82 3.48 4.43
N MET A 82 -20.16 2.36 4.15
CA MET A 82 -18.95 2.32 3.32
C MET A 82 -19.24 2.79 1.89
N LEU A 83 -20.32 2.30 1.28
CA LEU A 83 -20.74 2.68 -0.07
C LEU A 83 -21.11 4.16 -0.17
N ASP A 84 -21.93 4.66 0.75
CA ASP A 84 -22.40 6.04 0.76
C ASP A 84 -21.25 7.04 0.87
N ASN A 85 -20.22 6.69 1.64
CA ASN A 85 -19.08 7.56 1.92
C ASN A 85 -17.86 7.25 1.04
N LYS A 86 -17.92 6.24 0.16
CA LYS A 86 -16.83 5.78 -0.70
C LYS A 86 -15.54 5.48 0.09
N ILE A 87 -15.68 4.77 1.21
CA ILE A 87 -14.58 4.37 2.08
C ILE A 87 -14.54 2.86 2.23
N ASN A 88 -13.33 2.32 2.36
CA ASN A 88 -13.11 0.86 2.39
C ASN A 88 -12.90 0.34 3.82
N GLN A 89 -12.71 1.24 4.79
CA GLN A 89 -12.43 0.88 6.17
C GLN A 89 -13.05 1.89 7.14
N MET A 90 -13.47 1.41 8.31
CA MET A 90 -14.02 2.25 9.37
C MET A 90 -13.58 1.73 10.75
N PRO A 91 -13.26 2.62 11.71
CA PRO A 91 -13.08 2.23 13.09
C PRO A 91 -14.40 1.76 13.72
N VAL A 92 -14.29 0.72 14.55
CA VAL A 92 -15.38 0.21 15.37
C VAL A 92 -15.20 0.73 16.80
N MET A 93 -16.22 1.42 17.30
CA MET A 93 -16.23 2.04 18.62
C MET A 93 -17.06 1.21 19.61
N ASP A 94 -16.71 1.28 20.89
CA ASP A 94 -17.54 0.79 21.99
C ASP A 94 -18.56 1.85 22.47
N GLU A 95 -19.30 1.54 23.55
CA GLU A 95 -20.27 2.46 24.15
C GLU A 95 -19.61 3.64 24.90
N GLY A 96 -18.33 3.52 25.25
CA GLY A 96 -17.51 4.55 25.88
C GLY A 96 -16.82 5.52 24.89
N ASN A 97 -17.03 5.35 23.58
CA ASN A 97 -16.30 6.04 22.51
C ASN A 97 -14.80 5.69 22.46
N GLU A 98 -14.43 4.48 22.88
CA GLU A 98 -13.09 3.92 22.68
C GLU A 98 -13.04 3.06 21.43
N ILE A 99 -11.88 3.02 20.78
CA ILE A 99 -11.67 2.21 19.57
C ILE A 99 -11.51 0.75 19.98
N MET A 100 -12.40 -0.11 19.50
CA MET A 100 -12.30 -1.55 19.65
C MET A 100 -11.49 -2.21 18.53
N GLY A 101 -11.47 -1.61 17.34
CA GLY A 101 -10.79 -2.15 16.16
C GLY A 101 -11.16 -1.43 14.88
N ILE A 102 -10.90 -2.09 13.75
CA ILE A 102 -11.19 -1.59 12.39
C ILE A 102 -11.93 -2.71 11.64
N VAL A 103 -12.94 -2.32 10.85
CA VAL A 103 -13.61 -3.20 9.88
C VAL A 103 -13.27 -2.74 8.47
N CYS A 104 -12.88 -3.67 7.61
CA CYS A 104 -12.59 -3.42 6.21
C CYS A 104 -13.65 -4.08 5.30
N ASP A 105 -13.86 -3.53 4.12
CA ASP A 105 -14.73 -4.07 3.07
C ASP A 105 -14.42 -5.54 2.72
N ILE A 106 -13.14 -5.91 2.72
CA ILE A 106 -12.70 -7.29 2.51
C ILE A 106 -13.21 -8.25 3.58
N ASP A 107 -13.44 -7.78 4.81
CA ASP A 107 -14.03 -8.60 5.87
C ASP A 107 -15.51 -8.82 5.64
N LEU A 108 -16.22 -7.84 5.06
CA LEU A 108 -17.61 -8.01 4.64
C LEU A 108 -17.73 -9.07 3.54
N MET A 109 -16.80 -9.09 2.58
CA MET A 109 -16.79 -10.09 1.51
C MET A 109 -16.62 -11.52 2.05
N LYS A 110 -15.81 -11.71 3.11
CA LYS A 110 -15.64 -13.03 3.75
C LYS A 110 -16.92 -13.58 4.36
N THR A 111 -17.92 -12.75 4.64
CA THR A 111 -19.21 -13.20 5.19
C THR A 111 -20.20 -13.68 4.13
N LEU A 112 -19.91 -13.42 2.85
CA LEU A 112 -20.76 -13.81 1.72
C LEU A 112 -20.38 -15.17 1.13
N ILE A 113 -19.23 -15.74 1.53
CA ILE A 113 -18.69 -17.03 1.09
C ILE A 113 -18.85 -18.02 2.24
#